data_AF-A0A937C0Z5-F1
#
_entry.id   AF-A0A937C0Z5-F1
#
_cell.length_a   1.000
_cell.length_b   1.000
_cell.length_c   1.000
_cell.angle_alpha   90.00
_cell.angle_beta   90.00
_cell.angle_gamma   90.00
#
_symmetry.space_group_name_H-M   'P 1'
#
loop_
_entity.id
_entity.type
_entity.pdbx_description
1 polymer ?
#
loop_
_entity_poly.entity_id
_entity_poly.type
_entity_poly.pdbx_seq_one_letter_code
_entity_poly.pdbx_strand_id
1 'polypeptide(L)'
;MKNLFRTLILALALPFAQYAQAQVPILNSYPSAQAVIFLDFDGQKVSGTSWNFSGDILCGGSGLTNDGITNVFNRVAEDYRPFNVNVTTDSTKFLAAPLAKRMRVILTVTSAWYGNAGGVSFVNSFVWGDDTPCFVFTALLNYNQKNIAEAAAHEAGHTLGLFHQATYDVNCVKTSDYNYGTGSGEIGWAPIMGVGYYQNLTLWNNGPNSYGCANLQSDLDIITLNNGFSFRTDDYGAAFAGTTTLPFTNNVFNVSGVIERSTDQDLFKFTIPAGGGRFRLNATPYNVGTGNSGSDLDMQVSLYNSAQTLLNVFNPGSLLNSVIDTALLTAGTYYIKIEGKGNIYAPNYASLGSYSLQGTFGNGGTLAVRKVELSGALQGDKHQLNWDIDADEQVVKQIIEVSTDGRNFSPVTEPTNTARTFLYRPYVTTTAQYRLNVTFDNGRQVYSNIVTLRNTGTVDRPKLVSNLLNTNLVTVTSPGAFNYNVVDFSGRSVSKGQLVNGLNNISIPVMSAGMYIIQFSNTSGQWTDKLLRQ
;
A
#
# COMPACT_ATOMS: atom_id res chain seq x y z
N MET A 1 10.94 34.71 -63.83
CA MET A 1 10.56 35.57 -62.69
C MET A 1 9.37 35.05 -61.85
N LYS A 2 8.87 33.81 -62.03
CA LYS A 2 7.73 33.29 -61.23
C LYS A 2 8.10 32.40 -60.04
N ASN A 3 9.37 31.96 -59.94
CA ASN A 3 9.83 31.06 -58.87
C ASN A 3 10.61 31.75 -57.73
N LEU A 4 10.89 33.05 -57.82
CA LEU A 4 11.53 33.82 -56.74
C LEU A 4 10.52 34.40 -55.74
N PHE A 5 9.25 34.59 -56.15
CA PHE A 5 8.21 35.16 -55.30
C PHE A 5 7.60 34.15 -54.31
N ARG A 6 7.56 32.85 -54.66
CA ARG A 6 7.04 31.80 -53.75
C ARG A 6 8.01 31.49 -52.61
N THR A 7 9.32 31.57 -52.86
CA THR A 7 10.34 31.35 -51.82
C THR A 7 10.44 32.53 -50.86
N LEU A 8 10.15 33.76 -51.33
CA LEU A 8 10.12 34.95 -50.47
C LEU A 8 8.90 34.95 -49.51
N ILE A 9 7.75 34.45 -49.95
CA ILE A 9 6.53 34.40 -49.12
C ILE A 9 6.60 33.30 -48.05
N LEU A 10 7.26 32.16 -48.33
CA LEU A 10 7.52 31.15 -47.30
C LEU A 10 8.61 31.60 -46.30
N ALA A 11 9.58 32.42 -46.71
CA ALA A 11 10.59 32.98 -45.81
C ALA A 11 10.05 34.12 -44.91
N LEU A 12 8.98 34.82 -45.34
CA LEU A 12 8.31 35.86 -44.56
C LEU A 12 7.27 35.34 -43.56
N ALA A 13 6.86 34.07 -43.66
CA ALA A 13 5.96 33.42 -42.69
C ALA A 13 6.71 32.71 -41.53
N LEU A 14 8.05 32.70 -41.57
CA LEU A 14 8.89 31.94 -40.64
C LEU A 14 9.44 32.69 -39.39
N PRO A 15 9.23 34.01 -39.15
CA PRO A 15 9.54 34.58 -37.84
C PRO A 15 8.32 34.79 -36.93
N PHE A 16 7.08 34.47 -37.35
CA PHE A 16 5.89 34.61 -36.48
C PHE A 16 5.54 33.36 -35.68
N ALA A 17 6.38 32.32 -35.73
CA ALA A 17 6.15 31.06 -35.03
C ALA A 17 6.76 31.02 -33.60
N GLN A 18 6.87 32.13 -32.88
CA GLN A 18 7.18 32.18 -31.43
C GLN A 18 6.63 33.54 -30.94
N TYR A 19 5.50 33.68 -30.25
CA TYR A 19 5.10 33.10 -28.97
C TYR A 19 3.58 32.86 -28.97
N ALA A 20 3.13 31.64 -29.23
CA ALA A 20 1.82 31.23 -28.74
C ALA A 20 1.98 31.04 -27.22
N GLN A 21 1.60 32.04 -26.41
CA GLN A 21 1.37 31.78 -25.00
C GLN A 21 0.28 30.70 -24.94
N ALA A 22 0.58 29.56 -24.32
CA ALA A 22 -0.44 28.55 -24.09
C ALA A 22 -1.59 29.21 -23.33
N GLN A 23 -2.82 28.98 -23.77
CA GLN A 23 -3.99 29.53 -23.10
C GLN A 23 -3.97 29.12 -21.61
N VAL A 24 -4.25 30.07 -20.73
CA VAL A 24 -4.39 29.82 -19.28
C VAL A 24 -5.36 28.63 -19.11
N PRO A 25 -4.96 27.56 -18.40
CA PRO A 25 -5.83 26.42 -18.16
C PRO A 25 -7.15 26.86 -17.53
N ILE A 26 -8.28 26.39 -18.04
CA ILE A 26 -9.61 26.70 -17.50
C ILE A 26 -9.90 25.74 -16.34
N LEU A 27 -9.92 26.27 -15.11
CA LEU A 27 -10.05 25.51 -13.87
C LEU A 27 -11.15 26.10 -12.99
N ASN A 28 -11.87 25.24 -12.27
CA ASN A 28 -12.95 25.63 -11.36
C ASN A 28 -12.94 24.72 -10.14
N SER A 29 -12.97 25.30 -8.95
CA SER A 29 -12.96 24.57 -7.68
C SER A 29 -14.35 24.17 -7.20
N TYR A 30 -15.37 24.99 -7.54
CA TYR A 30 -16.77 24.73 -7.21
C TYR A 30 -17.71 25.48 -8.17
N PRO A 31 -17.89 24.98 -9.42
CA PRO A 31 -18.57 25.72 -10.50
C PRO A 31 -20.02 26.14 -10.25
N SER A 32 -20.68 25.57 -9.24
CA SER A 32 -22.06 25.87 -8.83
C SER A 32 -22.18 27.03 -7.86
N ALA A 33 -21.09 27.46 -7.22
CA ALA A 33 -21.11 28.62 -6.32
C ALA A 33 -21.40 29.91 -7.10
N GLN A 34 -22.20 30.78 -6.49
CA GLN A 34 -22.47 32.12 -7.05
C GLN A 34 -21.32 33.09 -6.83
N ALA A 35 -20.65 32.97 -5.68
CA ALA A 35 -19.49 33.80 -5.36
C ALA A 35 -18.25 33.28 -6.09
N VAL A 36 -17.44 34.19 -6.64
CA VAL A 36 -16.28 33.84 -7.47
C VAL A 36 -15.02 34.59 -7.03
N ILE A 37 -13.93 33.84 -6.86
CA ILE A 37 -12.57 34.39 -6.79
C ILE A 37 -11.88 33.99 -8.10
N PHE A 38 -11.59 34.98 -8.94
CA PHE A 38 -10.95 34.78 -10.23
C PHE A 38 -9.46 35.04 -10.14
N LEU A 39 -8.66 34.01 -10.40
CA LEU A 39 -7.20 34.09 -10.50
C LEU A 39 -6.83 34.43 -11.95
N ASP A 40 -6.46 35.70 -12.16
CA ASP A 40 -6.10 36.26 -13.46
C ASP A 40 -4.58 36.14 -13.67
N PHE A 41 -4.17 35.29 -14.61
CA PHE A 41 -2.76 34.99 -14.89
C PHE A 41 -2.28 35.57 -16.22
N ASP A 42 -3.18 36.05 -17.08
CA ASP A 42 -2.89 36.54 -18.43
C ASP A 42 -2.70 38.07 -18.47
N GLY A 43 -3.10 38.77 -17.42
CA GLY A 43 -2.85 40.20 -17.24
C GLY A 43 -4.07 41.05 -17.57
N GLN A 44 -4.10 42.24 -17.01
CA GLN A 44 -5.29 43.09 -16.99
C GLN A 44 -4.92 44.56 -17.05
N LYS A 45 -5.72 45.34 -17.80
CA LYS A 45 -5.74 46.80 -17.66
C LYS A 45 -6.68 47.17 -16.52
N VAL A 46 -6.15 47.77 -15.46
CA VAL A 46 -6.95 48.25 -14.32
C VAL A 46 -7.14 49.76 -14.45
N SER A 47 -8.40 50.17 -14.56
CA SER A 47 -8.85 51.55 -14.79
C SER A 47 -10.09 51.85 -13.95
N GLY A 48 -10.25 53.10 -13.48
CA GLY A 48 -11.47 53.54 -12.80
C GLY A 48 -11.67 52.96 -11.39
N THR A 49 -10.64 52.36 -10.80
CA THR A 49 -10.67 51.76 -9.45
C THR A 49 -9.93 52.65 -8.45
N SER A 50 -10.06 52.32 -7.16
CA SER A 50 -9.33 52.99 -6.07
C SER A 50 -7.79 52.91 -6.21
N TRP A 51 -7.27 51.99 -7.03
CA TRP A 51 -5.83 51.89 -7.32
C TRP A 51 -5.30 52.94 -8.30
N ASN A 52 -6.17 53.60 -9.05
CA ASN A 52 -5.77 54.47 -10.17
C ASN A 52 -5.42 55.91 -9.72
N PHE A 53 -4.77 56.09 -8.56
CA PHE A 53 -4.35 57.40 -8.06
C PHE A 53 -3.25 58.06 -8.92
N SER A 54 -2.52 57.26 -9.71
CA SER A 54 -1.47 57.71 -10.64
C SER A 54 -1.80 57.39 -12.12
N GLY A 55 -3.07 57.13 -12.43
CA GLY A 55 -3.52 56.69 -13.77
C GLY A 55 -3.74 55.19 -13.89
N ASP A 56 -3.90 54.72 -15.14
CA ASP A 56 -4.15 53.32 -15.47
C ASP A 56 -2.96 52.42 -15.11
N ILE A 57 -3.24 51.20 -14.64
CA ILE A 57 -2.23 50.18 -14.36
C ILE A 57 -2.32 49.11 -15.45
N LEU A 58 -1.21 48.86 -16.14
CA LEU A 58 -1.10 47.82 -17.16
C LEU A 58 -0.36 46.61 -16.58
N CYS A 59 -1.10 45.59 -16.20
CA CYS A 59 -0.54 44.35 -15.67
C CYS A 59 -0.17 43.40 -16.82
N GLY A 60 1.08 42.94 -16.84
CA GLY A 60 1.47 41.79 -17.65
C GLY A 60 1.01 40.49 -17.02
N GLY A 61 1.00 39.40 -17.79
CA GLY A 61 0.72 38.07 -17.25
C GLY A 61 1.71 37.62 -16.17
N SER A 62 1.35 36.57 -15.46
CA SER A 62 2.06 36.06 -14.29
C SER A 62 3.49 35.56 -14.55
N GLY A 63 3.81 35.20 -15.80
CA GLY A 63 5.07 34.56 -16.17
C GLY A 63 5.18 33.08 -15.79
N LEU A 64 4.10 32.46 -15.26
CA LEU A 64 4.07 31.05 -14.91
C LEU A 64 3.77 30.14 -16.11
N THR A 65 4.21 28.88 -16.04
CA THR A 65 3.79 27.82 -16.96
C THR A 65 2.39 27.31 -16.60
N ASN A 66 1.73 26.58 -17.51
CA ASN A 66 0.41 25.97 -17.23
C ASN A 66 0.42 25.04 -16.00
N ASP A 67 1.50 24.27 -15.80
CA ASP A 67 1.66 23.43 -14.61
C ASP A 67 1.80 24.28 -13.34
N GLY A 68 2.53 25.40 -13.41
CA GLY A 68 2.65 26.35 -12.32
C GLY A 68 1.33 27.05 -11.98
N ILE A 69 0.56 27.45 -13.00
CA ILE A 69 -0.79 28.00 -12.84
C ILE A 69 -1.69 26.98 -12.15
N THR A 70 -1.67 25.73 -12.61
CA THR A 70 -2.49 24.66 -12.01
C THR A 70 -2.09 24.38 -10.56
N ASN A 71 -0.80 24.42 -10.23
CA ASN A 71 -0.32 24.26 -8.85
C ASN A 71 -0.81 25.40 -7.94
N VAL A 72 -0.65 26.66 -8.37
CA VAL A 72 -1.15 27.83 -7.64
C VAL A 72 -2.65 27.74 -7.45
N PHE A 73 -3.39 27.45 -8.53
CA PHE A 73 -4.83 27.27 -8.47
C PHE A 73 -5.24 26.20 -7.45
N ASN A 74 -4.60 25.03 -7.46
CA ASN A 74 -4.95 23.92 -6.59
C ASN A 74 -4.77 24.25 -5.10
N ARG A 75 -3.71 25.00 -4.75
CA ARG A 75 -3.45 25.46 -3.38
C ARG A 75 -4.50 26.47 -2.92
N VAL A 76 -4.72 27.53 -3.70
CA VAL A 76 -5.73 28.55 -3.38
C VAL A 76 -7.15 27.93 -3.36
N ALA A 77 -7.43 27.00 -4.25
CA ALA A 77 -8.70 26.28 -4.25
C ALA A 77 -8.90 25.42 -2.99
N GLU A 78 -7.82 24.96 -2.37
CA GLU A 78 -7.85 24.22 -1.13
C GLU A 78 -8.07 25.14 0.09
N ASP A 79 -7.37 26.27 0.15
CA ASP A 79 -7.57 27.29 1.21
C ASP A 79 -9.04 27.72 1.30
N TYR A 80 -9.71 27.84 0.15
CA TYR A 80 -11.11 28.24 0.04
C TYR A 80 -12.09 27.07 -0.08
N ARG A 81 -11.62 25.83 0.01
CA ARG A 81 -12.45 24.62 -0.09
C ARG A 81 -13.62 24.59 0.89
N PRO A 82 -13.48 25.04 2.15
CA PRO A 82 -14.59 24.99 3.11
C PRO A 82 -15.77 25.91 2.74
N PHE A 83 -15.57 26.89 1.86
CA PHE A 83 -16.56 27.93 1.58
C PHE A 83 -17.32 27.71 0.27
N ASN A 84 -18.55 28.21 0.23
CA ASN A 84 -19.40 28.23 -0.96
C ASN A 84 -18.98 29.35 -1.94
N VAL A 85 -17.73 29.24 -2.41
CA VAL A 85 -17.09 30.14 -3.36
C VAL A 85 -16.38 29.32 -4.44
N ASN A 86 -16.41 29.80 -5.68
CA ASN A 86 -15.67 29.21 -6.78
C ASN A 86 -14.36 29.98 -6.99
N VAL A 87 -13.24 29.41 -6.55
CA VAL A 87 -11.92 29.78 -7.08
C VAL A 87 -11.84 29.28 -8.52
N THR A 88 -11.50 30.16 -9.47
CA THR A 88 -11.48 29.83 -10.90
C THR A 88 -10.43 30.63 -11.67
N THR A 89 -9.97 30.08 -12.79
CA THR A 89 -9.20 30.77 -13.84
C THR A 89 -10.05 31.05 -15.09
N ASP A 90 -11.36 30.80 -15.01
CA ASP A 90 -12.32 31.02 -16.09
C ASP A 90 -12.95 32.42 -15.99
N SER A 91 -12.54 33.33 -16.88
CA SER A 91 -13.10 34.68 -16.91
C SER A 91 -14.59 34.69 -17.24
N THR A 92 -15.13 33.66 -17.90
CA THR A 92 -16.58 33.59 -18.18
C THR A 92 -17.38 33.38 -16.89
N LYS A 93 -16.84 32.63 -15.92
CA LYS A 93 -17.44 32.44 -14.59
C LYS A 93 -17.38 33.71 -13.77
N PHE A 94 -16.24 34.42 -13.81
CA PHE A 94 -16.12 35.74 -13.19
C PHE A 94 -17.14 36.74 -13.72
N LEU A 95 -17.24 36.86 -15.05
CA LEU A 95 -18.15 37.81 -15.70
C LEU A 95 -19.63 37.47 -15.46
N ALA A 96 -19.96 36.19 -15.28
CA ALA A 96 -21.32 35.74 -14.95
C ALA A 96 -21.71 35.91 -13.47
N ALA A 97 -20.73 36.04 -12.57
CA ALA A 97 -20.98 36.23 -11.14
C ALA A 97 -21.53 37.65 -10.85
N PRO A 98 -22.41 37.81 -9.84
CA PRO A 98 -22.87 39.14 -9.41
C PRO A 98 -21.69 40.04 -9.01
N LEU A 99 -21.79 41.34 -9.31
CA LEU A 99 -20.73 42.33 -9.04
C LEU A 99 -20.27 42.32 -7.58
N ALA A 100 -21.21 42.31 -6.62
CA ALA A 100 -20.89 42.29 -5.19
C ALA A 100 -20.60 40.88 -4.63
N LYS A 101 -20.34 39.89 -5.51
CA LYS A 101 -19.97 38.52 -5.14
C LYS A 101 -18.81 38.00 -5.99
N ARG A 102 -17.97 38.89 -6.51
CA ARG A 102 -16.82 38.50 -7.31
C ARG A 102 -15.60 39.32 -6.98
N MET A 103 -14.45 38.68 -7.01
CA MET A 103 -13.16 39.33 -6.84
C MET A 103 -12.19 38.82 -7.89
N ARG A 104 -11.42 39.73 -8.47
CA ARG A 104 -10.29 39.41 -9.35
C ARG A 104 -9.00 39.56 -8.56
N VAL A 105 -8.24 38.48 -8.49
CA VAL A 105 -6.86 38.45 -8.01
C VAL A 105 -5.96 38.49 -9.24
N ILE A 106 -5.23 39.59 -9.46
CA ILE A 106 -4.34 39.74 -10.60
C ILE A 106 -2.95 39.23 -10.22
N LEU A 107 -2.53 38.13 -10.83
CA LEU A 107 -1.20 37.54 -10.68
C LEU A 107 -0.29 38.08 -11.80
N THR A 108 0.59 39.02 -11.46
CA THR A 108 1.32 39.81 -12.45
C THR A 108 2.80 39.97 -12.12
N VAL A 109 3.62 40.07 -13.17
CA VAL A 109 5.02 40.51 -13.05
C VAL A 109 5.15 42.02 -12.80
N THR A 110 4.07 42.79 -12.98
CA THR A 110 4.11 44.26 -12.90
C THR A 110 3.89 44.76 -11.46
N SER A 111 4.97 45.15 -10.79
CA SER A 111 4.94 45.68 -9.40
C SER A 111 5.40 47.14 -9.25
N ALA A 112 6.02 47.72 -10.28
CA ALA A 112 6.70 49.02 -10.19
C ALA A 112 5.80 50.20 -9.76
N TRP A 113 4.50 50.11 -9.99
CA TRP A 113 3.52 51.13 -9.60
C TRP A 113 3.21 51.12 -8.10
N TYR A 114 3.45 50.00 -7.41
CA TYR A 114 3.15 49.83 -5.99
C TYR A 114 4.40 49.88 -5.11
N GLY A 115 5.40 49.05 -5.41
CA GLY A 115 6.60 48.92 -4.60
C GLY A 115 6.99 47.46 -4.33
N ASN A 116 7.66 47.21 -3.20
CA ASN A 116 8.18 45.89 -2.84
C ASN A 116 7.25 45.18 -1.84
N ALA A 117 6.37 44.32 -2.35
CA ALA A 117 5.47 43.48 -1.56
C ALA A 117 5.21 42.14 -2.28
N GLY A 118 4.72 41.13 -1.57
CA GLY A 118 4.23 39.89 -2.19
C GLY A 118 2.90 40.10 -2.93
N GLY A 119 2.05 40.95 -2.38
CA GLY A 119 0.79 41.37 -2.96
C GLY A 119 0.26 42.64 -2.29
N VAL A 120 -0.93 43.08 -2.73
CA VAL A 120 -1.67 44.15 -2.08
C VAL A 120 -3.16 44.04 -2.36
N SER A 121 -3.96 44.36 -1.34
CA SER A 121 -5.40 44.31 -1.38
C SER A 121 -6.04 45.42 -0.53
N PHE A 122 -7.25 45.82 -0.91
CA PHE A 122 -8.09 46.64 -0.05
C PHE A 122 -8.92 45.73 0.85
N VAL A 123 -8.95 46.05 2.14
CA VAL A 123 -9.76 45.28 3.08
C VAL A 123 -11.25 45.48 2.79
N ASN A 124 -12.01 44.38 2.77
CA ASN A 124 -13.47 44.34 2.57
C ASN A 124 -13.94 44.77 1.15
N SER A 125 -13.06 44.74 0.15
CA SER A 125 -13.39 45.13 -1.23
C SER A 125 -14.24 44.11 -2.00
N PHE A 126 -14.37 42.88 -1.52
CA PHE A 126 -15.14 41.81 -2.19
C PHE A 126 -16.59 42.20 -2.50
N VAL A 127 -17.17 43.05 -1.66
CA VAL A 127 -18.59 43.46 -1.74
C VAL A 127 -18.81 44.83 -2.41
N TRP A 128 -17.75 45.51 -2.88
CA TRP A 128 -17.89 46.87 -3.44
C TRP A 128 -18.64 46.90 -4.77
N GLY A 129 -18.54 45.83 -5.56
CA GLY A 129 -19.24 45.71 -6.83
C GLY A 129 -18.72 46.64 -7.95
N ASP A 130 -17.51 47.17 -7.78
CA ASP A 130 -16.85 48.07 -8.74
C ASP A 130 -15.67 47.40 -9.49
N ASP A 131 -15.49 46.09 -9.32
CA ASP A 131 -14.40 45.28 -9.86
C ASP A 131 -12.98 45.78 -9.46
N THR A 132 -12.83 46.52 -8.36
CA THR A 132 -11.52 46.84 -7.79
C THR A 132 -10.77 45.54 -7.43
N PRO A 133 -9.65 45.19 -8.11
CA PRO A 133 -8.96 43.93 -7.88
C PRO A 133 -8.03 43.98 -6.67
N CYS A 134 -7.51 42.82 -6.27
CA CYS A 134 -6.26 42.73 -5.53
C CYS A 134 -5.13 42.18 -6.41
N PHE A 135 -3.88 42.35 -5.99
CA PHE A 135 -2.70 42.03 -6.80
C PHE A 135 -1.74 41.09 -6.08
N VAL A 136 -1.13 40.19 -6.84
CA VAL A 136 0.00 39.36 -6.40
C VAL A 136 1.15 39.56 -7.37
N PHE A 137 2.32 39.91 -6.85
CA PHE A 137 3.49 40.29 -7.65
C PHE A 137 4.42 39.08 -7.85
N THR A 138 4.12 38.27 -8.87
CA THR A 138 4.76 36.97 -9.10
C THR A 138 6.27 37.04 -9.29
N ALA A 139 6.76 38.10 -9.94
CA ALA A 139 8.19 38.32 -10.14
C ALA A 139 8.93 38.60 -8.81
N LEU A 140 8.31 39.37 -7.89
CA LEU A 140 8.89 39.64 -6.56
C LEU A 140 8.88 38.40 -5.66
N LEU A 141 7.97 37.45 -5.92
CA LEU A 141 7.91 36.15 -5.28
C LEU A 141 8.80 35.09 -5.98
N ASN A 142 9.69 35.51 -6.87
CA ASN A 142 10.63 34.66 -7.61
C ASN A 142 9.96 33.54 -8.41
N TYR A 143 8.73 33.75 -8.88
CA TYR A 143 7.92 32.74 -9.57
C TYR A 143 7.72 31.44 -8.75
N ASN A 144 7.91 31.51 -7.43
CA ASN A 144 7.73 30.36 -6.55
C ASN A 144 6.22 30.10 -6.38
N GLN A 145 5.77 28.96 -6.89
CA GLN A 145 4.35 28.58 -6.94
C GLN A 145 3.70 28.57 -5.55
N LYS A 146 4.43 28.10 -4.53
CA LYS A 146 3.92 28.13 -3.15
C LYS A 146 3.77 29.57 -2.68
N ASN A 147 4.81 30.39 -2.77
CA ASN A 147 4.75 31.78 -2.30
C ASN A 147 3.64 32.58 -3.01
N ILE A 148 3.46 32.34 -4.30
CA ILE A 148 2.40 32.97 -5.10
C ILE A 148 1.01 32.51 -4.64
N ALA A 149 0.82 31.23 -4.34
CA ALA A 149 -0.45 30.72 -3.82
C ALA A 149 -0.77 31.31 -2.44
N GLU A 150 0.19 31.29 -1.51
CA GLU A 150 0.05 31.88 -0.17
C GLU A 150 -0.33 33.37 -0.27
N ALA A 151 0.36 34.13 -1.12
CA ALA A 151 0.03 35.54 -1.35
C ALA A 151 -1.36 35.70 -1.99
N ALA A 152 -1.74 34.88 -2.97
CA ALA A 152 -3.06 34.97 -3.59
C ALA A 152 -4.19 34.70 -2.59
N ALA A 153 -4.04 33.69 -1.74
CA ALA A 153 -5.03 33.40 -0.70
C ALA A 153 -5.11 34.52 0.34
N HIS A 154 -3.95 35.05 0.76
CA HIS A 154 -3.81 36.18 1.68
C HIS A 154 -4.47 37.46 1.16
N GLU A 155 -4.15 37.87 -0.07
CA GLU A 155 -4.71 39.09 -0.67
C GLU A 155 -6.20 38.97 -0.94
N ALA A 156 -6.68 37.80 -1.35
CA ALA A 156 -8.11 37.52 -1.42
C ALA A 156 -8.76 37.57 -0.02
N GLY A 157 -8.08 37.09 1.02
CA GLY A 157 -8.52 37.15 2.42
C GLY A 157 -8.75 38.58 2.90
N HIS A 158 -7.85 39.51 2.54
CA HIS A 158 -8.08 40.94 2.78
C HIS A 158 -9.38 41.44 2.15
N THR A 159 -9.66 41.07 0.90
CA THR A 159 -10.91 41.51 0.24
C THR A 159 -12.16 41.05 0.98
N LEU A 160 -12.06 39.94 1.72
CA LEU A 160 -13.12 39.35 2.53
C LEU A 160 -13.22 39.93 3.95
N GLY A 161 -12.41 40.95 4.27
CA GLY A 161 -12.46 41.68 5.54
C GLY A 161 -11.39 41.29 6.56
N LEU A 162 -10.45 40.42 6.20
CA LEU A 162 -9.39 39.98 7.11
C LEU A 162 -8.26 41.01 7.17
N PHE A 163 -7.65 41.14 8.35
CA PHE A 163 -6.37 41.81 8.56
C PHE A 163 -5.26 40.79 8.75
N HIS A 164 -4.00 41.25 8.78
CA HIS A 164 -2.89 40.36 9.08
C HIS A 164 -3.03 39.73 10.46
N GLN A 165 -2.60 38.48 10.58
CA GLN A 165 -2.38 37.79 11.84
C GLN A 165 -0.96 38.14 12.31
N ALA A 166 -0.88 38.92 13.39
CA ALA A 166 0.35 39.51 13.89
C ALA A 166 0.90 38.75 15.10
N THR A 167 2.16 39.01 15.47
CA THR A 167 2.78 38.46 16.68
C THR A 167 3.10 39.55 17.68
N TYR A 168 2.98 39.17 18.95
CA TYR A 168 3.20 40.04 20.10
C TYR A 168 4.05 39.30 21.13
N ASP A 169 4.84 40.06 21.90
CA ASP A 169 5.55 39.49 23.05
C ASP A 169 4.64 39.32 24.27
N VAL A 170 5.21 38.81 25.37
CA VAL A 170 4.49 38.58 26.63
C VAL A 170 3.92 39.85 27.26
N ASN A 171 4.39 41.03 26.85
CA ASN A 171 3.93 42.33 27.32
C ASN A 171 2.98 43.01 26.31
N CYS A 172 2.47 42.28 25.31
CA CYS A 172 1.57 42.79 24.28
C CYS A 172 2.22 43.82 23.34
N VAL A 173 3.55 43.86 23.22
CA VAL A 173 4.24 44.70 22.23
C VAL A 173 4.31 43.94 20.91
N LYS A 174 3.87 44.57 19.82
CA LYS A 174 3.89 43.96 18.48
C LYS A 174 5.33 43.69 18.06
N THR A 175 5.66 42.42 17.81
CA THR A 175 6.99 41.98 17.36
C THR A 175 7.06 41.86 15.84
N SER A 176 5.94 41.55 15.19
CA SER A 176 5.80 41.55 13.73
C SER A 176 4.34 41.78 13.35
N ASP A 177 4.09 42.46 12.23
CA ASP A 177 2.77 42.52 11.61
C ASP A 177 2.32 41.18 11.02
N TYR A 178 3.26 40.25 10.87
CA TYR A 178 3.02 38.92 10.32
C TYR A 178 3.49 37.82 11.26
N ASN A 179 2.62 36.84 11.47
CA ASN A 179 2.94 35.59 12.12
C ASN A 179 3.56 34.62 11.12
N TYR A 180 4.83 34.26 11.36
CA TYR A 180 5.60 33.32 10.53
C TYR A 180 5.32 31.85 10.84
N GLY A 181 4.41 31.58 11.77
CA GLY A 181 4.08 30.24 12.20
C GLY A 181 5.11 29.61 13.15
N THR A 182 4.97 28.32 13.38
CA THR A 182 5.82 27.52 14.25
C THR A 182 5.90 26.08 13.76
N GLY A 183 6.88 25.35 14.27
CA GLY A 183 7.10 23.95 13.91
C GLY A 183 7.88 23.75 12.61
N SER A 184 7.95 22.49 12.20
CA SER A 184 8.72 22.03 11.05
C SER A 184 8.15 20.72 10.50
N GLY A 185 8.65 20.31 9.33
CA GLY A 185 8.19 19.10 8.66
C GLY A 185 6.77 19.25 8.11
N GLU A 186 6.06 18.13 8.01
CA GLU A 186 4.75 18.07 7.37
C GLU A 186 3.67 18.87 8.12
N ILE A 187 3.74 18.87 9.45
CA ILE A 187 2.78 19.53 10.33
C ILE A 187 3.19 20.96 10.71
N GLY A 188 4.34 21.45 10.22
CA GLY A 188 4.78 22.82 10.47
C GLY A 188 3.74 23.82 9.96
N TRP A 189 3.33 24.74 10.82
CA TRP A 189 2.10 25.52 10.65
C TRP A 189 2.34 27.02 10.59
N ALA A 190 1.60 27.73 9.72
CA ALA A 190 1.45 29.18 9.75
C ALA A 190 0.00 29.61 9.43
N PRO A 191 -0.46 30.78 9.91
CA PRO A 191 -1.74 31.33 9.47
C PRO A 191 -1.64 31.93 8.06
N ILE A 192 -2.67 31.74 7.21
CA ILE A 192 -2.76 32.30 5.85
C ILE A 192 -2.62 33.82 5.87
N MET A 193 -3.27 34.49 6.83
CA MET A 193 -3.16 35.94 7.03
C MET A 193 -1.84 36.37 7.71
N GLY A 194 -0.89 35.46 7.90
CA GLY A 194 0.49 35.73 8.32
C GLY A 194 1.46 35.58 7.14
N VAL A 195 2.56 34.84 7.35
CA VAL A 195 3.54 34.49 6.30
C VAL A 195 3.80 32.99 6.31
N GLY A 196 3.16 32.27 5.39
CA GLY A 196 3.19 30.81 5.27
C GLY A 196 4.30 30.21 4.40
N TYR A 197 5.17 31.02 3.79
CA TYR A 197 6.14 30.58 2.77
C TYR A 197 7.02 29.40 3.19
N TYR A 198 7.33 29.27 4.48
CA TYR A 198 8.24 28.26 5.02
C TYR A 198 7.54 27.09 5.75
N GLN A 199 6.22 27.16 5.94
CA GLN A 199 5.45 26.15 6.68
C GLN A 199 4.62 25.29 5.73
N ASN A 200 4.47 23.99 6.02
CA ASN A 200 3.82 23.08 5.08
C ASN A 200 2.29 23.14 5.16
N LEU A 201 1.78 23.33 6.38
CA LEU A 201 0.36 23.45 6.71
C LEU A 201 0.01 24.93 6.92
N THR A 202 -0.81 25.51 6.05
CA THR A 202 -1.22 26.91 6.12
C THR A 202 -2.73 26.99 6.29
N LEU A 203 -3.18 27.59 7.40
CA LEU A 203 -4.60 27.55 7.78
C LEU A 203 -5.16 28.94 8.01
N TRP A 204 -6.48 29.08 7.89
CA TRP A 204 -7.19 30.19 8.53
C TRP A 204 -6.96 30.15 10.05
N ASN A 205 -7.10 31.28 10.74
CA ASN A 205 -6.73 31.35 12.15
C ASN A 205 -7.75 32.09 13.00
N ASN A 206 -7.71 31.79 14.30
CA ASN A 206 -8.32 32.62 15.33
C ASN A 206 -7.20 33.14 16.23
N GLY A 207 -6.81 34.40 16.04
CA GLY A 207 -5.63 34.93 16.69
C GLY A 207 -5.50 36.46 16.61
N PRO A 208 -4.48 37.03 17.26
CA PRO A 208 -4.28 38.47 17.31
C PRO A 208 -4.01 39.08 15.93
N ASN A 209 -4.72 40.16 15.61
CA ASN A 209 -4.47 40.92 14.40
C ASN A 209 -3.50 42.09 14.63
N SER A 210 -3.17 42.83 13.55
CA SER A 210 -2.26 44.00 13.58
C SER A 210 -2.66 45.15 14.53
N TYR A 211 -3.87 45.15 15.09
CA TYR A 211 -4.38 46.23 15.94
C TYR A 211 -4.23 45.98 17.45
N GLY A 212 -3.79 44.80 17.87
CA GLY A 212 -3.36 44.55 19.25
C GLY A 212 -3.42 43.08 19.66
N CYS A 213 -2.66 42.69 20.68
CA CYS A 213 -2.60 41.29 21.13
C CYS A 213 -3.94 40.74 21.65
N ALA A 214 -4.85 41.62 22.10
CA ALA A 214 -6.19 41.26 22.57
C ALA A 214 -7.28 41.40 21.48
N ASN A 215 -6.93 41.93 20.31
CA ASN A 215 -7.84 42.07 19.17
C ASN A 215 -7.78 40.78 18.34
N LEU A 216 -8.52 39.77 18.79
CA LEU A 216 -8.61 38.48 18.11
C LEU A 216 -9.49 38.59 16.86
N GLN A 217 -8.98 38.06 15.76
CA GLN A 217 -9.66 37.92 14.49
C GLN A 217 -9.98 36.44 14.26
N SER A 218 -11.28 36.12 14.20
CA SER A 218 -11.80 34.82 13.79
C SER A 218 -11.98 34.82 12.28
N ASP A 219 -11.00 34.29 11.55
CA ASP A 219 -10.99 34.37 10.08
C ASP A 219 -12.22 33.69 9.45
N LEU A 220 -12.61 32.52 9.97
CA LEU A 220 -13.76 31.74 9.47
C LEU A 220 -15.08 32.50 9.65
N ASP A 221 -15.27 33.17 10.80
CA ASP A 221 -16.48 33.96 11.04
C ASP A 221 -16.55 35.16 10.10
N ILE A 222 -15.44 35.88 9.92
CA ILE A 222 -15.41 37.06 9.05
C ILE A 222 -15.70 36.69 7.60
N ILE A 223 -15.06 35.62 7.09
CA ILE A 223 -15.30 35.13 5.72
C ILE A 223 -16.78 34.80 5.52
N THR A 224 -17.42 34.14 6.49
CA THR A 224 -18.76 33.56 6.32
C THR A 224 -19.93 34.46 6.71
N LEU A 225 -19.68 35.58 7.39
CA LEU A 225 -20.75 36.50 7.83
C LEU A 225 -21.09 37.59 6.83
N ASN A 226 -20.08 38.24 6.22
CA ASN A 226 -20.28 39.54 5.56
C ASN A 226 -20.09 39.54 4.03
N ASN A 227 -19.70 38.42 3.42
CA ASN A 227 -19.27 38.37 2.01
C ASN A 227 -20.31 37.81 1.02
N GLY A 228 -21.54 37.57 1.47
CA GLY A 228 -22.62 37.08 0.60
C GLY A 228 -22.53 35.60 0.23
N PHE A 229 -21.66 34.84 0.90
CA PHE A 229 -21.56 33.39 0.93
C PHE A 229 -21.17 32.91 2.34
N SER A 230 -21.32 31.61 2.59
CA SER A 230 -20.96 30.96 3.86
C SER A 230 -20.18 29.67 3.58
N PHE A 231 -20.07 28.77 4.55
CA PHE A 231 -19.53 27.43 4.35
C PHE A 231 -20.28 26.66 3.26
N ARG A 232 -19.64 25.63 2.70
CA ARG A 232 -20.31 24.63 1.88
C ARG A 232 -21.35 23.88 2.71
N THR A 233 -22.22 23.18 2.00
CA THR A 233 -23.10 22.20 2.63
C THR A 233 -22.28 20.95 2.91
N ASP A 234 -22.39 20.43 4.13
CA ASP A 234 -21.87 19.14 4.58
C ASP A 234 -22.20 18.04 3.55
N ASP A 235 -21.17 17.30 3.12
CA ASP A 235 -21.29 16.22 2.14
C ASP A 235 -21.55 14.85 2.79
N TYR A 236 -21.17 14.64 4.06
CA TYR A 236 -21.41 13.42 4.82
C TYR A 236 -21.66 13.67 6.32
N GLY A 237 -22.88 13.41 6.77
CA GLY A 237 -23.19 13.59 8.19
C GLY A 237 -22.50 12.63 9.18
N ALA A 238 -22.43 13.07 10.44
CA ALA A 238 -21.77 12.39 11.57
C ALA A 238 -22.54 11.22 12.20
N ALA A 239 -23.77 10.93 11.75
CA ALA A 239 -24.68 10.01 12.45
C ALA A 239 -24.50 8.55 12.01
N PHE A 240 -24.39 7.62 12.97
CA PHE A 240 -24.37 6.17 12.69
C PHE A 240 -25.63 5.68 11.96
N ALA A 241 -26.78 6.25 12.27
CA ALA A 241 -28.03 5.92 11.60
C ALA A 241 -28.03 6.52 10.19
N GLY A 242 -28.14 5.67 9.17
CA GLY A 242 -28.27 6.12 7.78
C GLY A 242 -26.97 6.55 7.09
N THR A 243 -25.81 6.47 7.77
CA THR A 243 -24.49 6.75 7.17
C THR A 243 -24.25 5.99 5.86
N THR A 244 -23.50 6.64 4.97
CA THR A 244 -23.09 6.15 3.65
C THR A 244 -22.35 4.81 3.77
N THR A 245 -22.79 3.84 2.95
CA THR A 245 -22.13 2.52 2.87
C THR A 245 -21.01 2.57 1.84
N LEU A 246 -19.82 2.11 2.23
CA LEU A 246 -18.67 1.92 1.34
C LEU A 246 -18.55 0.44 0.95
N PRO A 247 -19.08 0.02 -0.21
CA PRO A 247 -18.96 -1.35 -0.67
C PRO A 247 -17.55 -1.63 -1.19
N PHE A 248 -16.96 -2.76 -0.78
CA PHE A 248 -15.74 -3.25 -1.41
C PHE A 248 -16.06 -3.81 -2.79
N THR A 249 -15.45 -3.23 -3.83
CA THR A 249 -15.42 -3.77 -5.19
C THR A 249 -13.99 -4.22 -5.48
N ASN A 250 -13.80 -5.50 -5.81
CA ASN A 250 -12.46 -6.09 -5.94
C ASN A 250 -11.57 -5.83 -4.71
N ASN A 251 -12.15 -5.98 -3.51
CA ASN A 251 -11.49 -5.76 -2.22
C ASN A 251 -11.02 -4.31 -1.95
N VAL A 252 -11.52 -3.33 -2.71
CA VAL A 252 -11.17 -1.91 -2.53
C VAL A 252 -12.43 -1.06 -2.51
N PHE A 253 -12.44 0.00 -1.71
CA PHE A 253 -13.34 1.14 -1.89
C PHE A 253 -12.52 2.43 -2.01
N ASN A 254 -13.08 3.43 -2.70
CA ASN A 254 -12.55 4.78 -2.71
C ASN A 254 -13.70 5.76 -2.42
N VAL A 255 -13.44 6.78 -1.62
CA VAL A 255 -14.36 7.90 -1.37
C VAL A 255 -13.57 9.18 -1.18
N SER A 256 -14.14 10.30 -1.59
CA SER A 256 -13.61 11.63 -1.31
C SER A 256 -14.70 12.45 -0.62
N GLY A 257 -14.28 13.37 0.23
CA GLY A 257 -15.15 14.30 0.92
C GLY A 257 -14.42 15.58 1.30
N VAL A 258 -15.10 16.47 2.01
CA VAL A 258 -14.58 17.75 2.48
C VAL A 258 -14.99 17.97 3.92
N ILE A 259 -14.02 18.17 4.80
CA ILE A 259 -14.28 18.69 6.15
C ILE A 259 -14.45 20.21 6.05
N GLU A 260 -15.67 20.73 6.04
CA GLU A 260 -15.88 22.18 5.82
C GLU A 260 -16.00 23.01 7.10
N ARG A 261 -16.11 22.37 8.27
CA ARG A 261 -16.17 23.06 9.58
C ARG A 261 -15.36 22.33 10.63
N SER A 262 -14.93 23.05 11.67
CA SER A 262 -14.19 22.44 12.80
C SER A 262 -15.04 21.49 13.64
N THR A 263 -16.36 21.50 13.45
CA THR A 263 -17.31 20.59 14.07
C THR A 263 -17.77 19.48 13.14
N ASP A 264 -17.31 19.49 11.89
CA ASP A 264 -17.72 18.54 10.88
C ASP A 264 -17.05 17.18 11.08
N GLN A 265 -17.82 16.13 10.83
CA GLN A 265 -17.43 14.74 11.05
C GLN A 265 -18.10 13.84 10.03
N ASP A 266 -17.30 13.29 9.12
CA ASP A 266 -17.81 12.43 8.06
C ASP A 266 -17.80 10.99 8.53
N LEU A 267 -18.99 10.41 8.70
CA LEU A 267 -19.11 9.01 9.08
C LEU A 267 -19.43 8.15 7.86
N PHE A 268 -18.75 7.01 7.77
CA PHE A 268 -18.99 5.97 6.77
C PHE A 268 -19.10 4.60 7.42
N LYS A 269 -19.89 3.69 6.82
CA LYS A 269 -19.93 2.28 7.21
C LYS A 269 -19.38 1.37 6.14
N PHE A 270 -18.69 0.31 6.54
CA PHE A 270 -18.25 -0.77 5.67
C PHE A 270 -18.49 -2.12 6.36
N THR A 271 -18.50 -3.21 5.59
CA THR A 271 -18.74 -4.55 6.12
C THR A 271 -17.57 -5.46 5.80
N ILE A 272 -17.04 -6.11 6.83
CA ILE A 272 -16.09 -7.21 6.70
C ILE A 272 -16.87 -8.50 6.38
N PRO A 273 -16.58 -9.17 5.25
CA PRO A 273 -17.25 -10.41 4.85
C PRO A 273 -17.13 -11.55 5.88
N ALA A 274 -17.95 -12.60 5.67
CA ALA A 274 -17.84 -13.84 6.42
C ALA A 274 -16.42 -14.42 6.32
N GLY A 275 -15.89 -14.92 7.45
CA GLY A 275 -14.49 -15.36 7.58
C GLY A 275 -13.54 -14.30 8.14
N GLY A 276 -13.98 -13.04 8.23
CA GLY A 276 -13.14 -11.96 8.74
C GLY A 276 -11.99 -11.58 7.79
N GLY A 277 -11.16 -10.64 8.21
CA GLY A 277 -9.96 -10.31 7.46
C GLY A 277 -9.30 -9.01 7.89
N ARG A 278 -8.23 -8.66 7.20
CA ARG A 278 -7.42 -7.48 7.48
C ARG A 278 -7.99 -6.29 6.73
N PHE A 279 -8.29 -5.22 7.45
CA PHE A 279 -8.68 -3.96 6.87
C PHE A 279 -7.49 -3.00 6.89
N ARG A 280 -7.25 -2.33 5.76
CA ARG A 280 -6.31 -1.22 5.68
C ARG A 280 -7.00 0.00 5.09
N LEU A 281 -6.68 1.17 5.62
CA LEU A 281 -7.16 2.44 5.11
C LEU A 281 -5.96 3.35 4.85
N ASN A 282 -5.90 3.90 3.64
CA ASN A 282 -5.08 5.07 3.35
C ASN A 282 -6.03 6.27 3.30
N ALA A 283 -6.02 7.09 4.35
CA ALA A 283 -6.72 8.36 4.37
C ALA A 283 -5.69 9.46 4.07
N THR A 284 -5.85 10.15 2.95
CA THR A 284 -4.92 11.19 2.48
C THR A 284 -5.66 12.51 2.33
N PRO A 285 -5.23 13.59 3.03
CA PRO A 285 -5.78 14.91 2.78
C PRO A 285 -5.34 15.38 1.39
N TYR A 286 -6.09 16.32 0.80
CA TYR A 286 -5.71 16.87 -0.49
C TYR A 286 -4.34 17.55 -0.43
N ASN A 287 -3.55 17.35 -1.47
CA ASN A 287 -2.20 17.91 -1.56
C ASN A 287 -1.77 18.00 -3.03
N VAL A 288 -0.75 18.80 -3.29
CA VAL A 288 -0.18 18.98 -4.63
C VAL A 288 1.19 18.32 -4.79
N GLY A 289 1.63 17.50 -3.84
CA GLY A 289 2.95 16.88 -3.89
C GLY A 289 3.36 16.11 -2.63
N THR A 290 4.64 15.72 -2.60
CA THR A 290 5.23 14.91 -1.52
C THR A 290 5.09 15.55 -0.15
N GLY A 291 4.89 14.75 0.90
CA GLY A 291 4.73 15.24 2.27
C GLY A 291 3.49 16.12 2.42
N ASN A 292 2.39 15.72 1.77
CA ASN A 292 1.10 16.43 1.80
C ASN A 292 1.23 17.95 1.60
N SER A 293 2.06 18.37 0.64
CA SER A 293 2.32 19.81 0.46
C SER A 293 1.08 20.54 -0.05
N GLY A 294 0.73 21.67 0.60
CA GLY A 294 -0.48 22.43 0.27
C GLY A 294 -1.76 21.75 0.73
N SER A 295 -1.66 20.96 1.80
CA SER A 295 -2.79 20.40 2.52
C SER A 295 -3.17 21.32 3.67
N ASP A 296 -4.48 21.51 3.87
CA ASP A 296 -5.02 22.35 4.94
C ASP A 296 -5.74 21.52 6.02
N LEU A 297 -5.71 20.20 5.86
CA LEU A 297 -6.34 19.25 6.76
C LEU A 297 -5.31 18.37 7.48
N ASP A 298 -5.30 18.46 8.80
CA ASP A 298 -4.71 17.46 9.69
C ASP A 298 -5.80 16.44 10.09
N MET A 299 -5.74 15.27 9.46
CA MET A 299 -6.85 14.34 9.46
C MET A 299 -6.76 13.32 10.59
N GLN A 300 -7.83 13.23 11.38
CA GLN A 300 -8.07 12.15 12.33
C GLN A 300 -9.08 11.16 11.76
N VAL A 301 -8.78 9.87 11.92
CA VAL A 301 -9.73 8.78 11.62
C VAL A 301 -10.03 7.99 12.89
N SER A 302 -11.31 7.84 13.23
CA SER A 302 -11.76 6.99 14.32
C SER A 302 -12.46 5.74 13.78
N LEU A 303 -12.07 4.55 14.25
CA LEU A 303 -12.67 3.27 13.86
C LEU A 303 -13.61 2.77 14.96
N TYR A 304 -14.84 2.40 14.60
CA TYR A 304 -15.86 1.89 15.51
C TYR A 304 -16.34 0.50 15.07
N ASN A 305 -16.80 -0.30 16.03
CA ASN A 305 -17.46 -1.59 15.78
C ASN A 305 -18.96 -1.45 15.51
N SER A 306 -19.64 -2.58 15.28
CA SER A 306 -21.10 -2.64 15.04
C SER A 306 -21.95 -2.13 16.20
N ALA A 307 -21.44 -2.16 17.44
CA ALA A 307 -22.08 -1.61 18.63
C ALA A 307 -21.77 -0.11 18.83
N GLN A 308 -21.19 0.55 17.82
CA GLN A 308 -20.80 1.96 17.87
C GLN A 308 -19.77 2.27 18.97
N THR A 309 -19.07 1.25 19.46
CA THR A 309 -17.96 1.41 20.40
C THR A 309 -16.70 1.77 19.63
N LEU A 310 -16.02 2.83 20.08
CA LEU A 310 -14.73 3.24 19.54
C LEU A 310 -13.70 2.14 19.78
N LEU A 311 -13.07 1.68 18.70
CA LEU A 311 -11.99 0.70 18.74
C LEU A 311 -10.63 1.38 18.80
N ASN A 312 -10.42 2.39 17.95
CA ASN A 312 -9.15 3.10 17.89
C ASN A 312 -9.28 4.47 17.22
N VAL A 313 -8.31 5.34 17.48
CA VAL A 313 -8.16 6.68 16.86
C VAL A 313 -6.80 6.75 16.20
N PHE A 314 -6.77 7.23 14.97
CA PHE A 314 -5.58 7.38 14.14
C PHE A 314 -5.41 8.86 13.81
N ASN A 315 -4.38 9.48 14.37
CA ASN A 315 -3.87 10.80 14.02
C ASN A 315 -2.35 10.76 14.35
N PRO A 316 -1.50 10.35 13.39
CA PRO A 316 -0.07 10.28 13.64
C PRO A 316 0.48 11.68 13.86
N GLY A 317 1.02 11.97 15.05
CA GLY A 317 1.38 13.34 15.46
C GLY A 317 2.51 14.04 14.68
N SER A 318 2.98 13.49 13.57
CA SER A 318 3.97 14.10 12.67
C SER A 318 3.56 14.08 11.20
N LEU A 319 2.38 13.55 10.86
CA LEU A 319 1.86 13.44 9.49
C LEU A 319 0.43 13.95 9.45
N LEU A 320 0.01 14.53 8.34
CA LEU A 320 -1.35 15.01 8.10
C LEU A 320 -2.28 13.90 7.61
N ASN A 321 -1.72 12.84 7.02
CA ASN A 321 -2.46 11.67 6.58
C ASN A 321 -2.60 10.63 7.70
N SER A 322 -3.65 9.81 7.60
CA SER A 322 -3.93 8.75 8.57
C SER A 322 -3.94 7.38 7.88
N VAL A 323 -3.24 6.41 8.47
CA VAL A 323 -3.21 5.03 7.97
C VAL A 323 -3.78 4.11 9.03
N ILE A 324 -4.74 3.28 8.62
CA ILE A 324 -5.22 2.16 9.43
C ILE A 324 -4.64 0.88 8.88
N ASP A 325 -4.11 0.06 9.76
CA ASP A 325 -3.74 -1.31 9.45
C ASP A 325 -4.18 -2.19 10.63
N THR A 326 -5.36 -2.78 10.49
CA THR A 326 -5.94 -3.56 11.58
C THR A 326 -5.28 -4.93 11.68
N ALA A 327 -5.38 -5.54 12.86
CA ALA A 327 -5.35 -7.00 12.94
C ALA A 327 -6.54 -7.62 12.19
N LEU A 328 -6.68 -8.94 12.21
CA LEU A 328 -7.85 -9.62 11.65
C LEU A 328 -9.13 -9.11 12.37
N LEU A 329 -9.95 -8.38 11.63
CA LEU A 329 -11.29 -8.00 12.06
C LEU A 329 -12.22 -9.20 11.86
N THR A 330 -13.11 -9.41 12.83
CA THR A 330 -14.19 -10.38 12.71
C THR A 330 -15.17 -9.93 11.62
N ALA A 331 -15.91 -10.89 11.06
CA ALA A 331 -17.02 -10.57 10.16
C ALA A 331 -18.03 -9.63 10.85
N GLY A 332 -18.47 -8.59 10.15
CA GLY A 332 -19.41 -7.62 10.71
C GLY A 332 -19.30 -6.22 10.13
N THR A 333 -20.18 -5.34 10.60
CA THR A 333 -20.19 -3.91 10.23
C THR A 333 -19.23 -3.12 11.11
N TYR A 334 -18.49 -2.22 10.46
CA TYR A 334 -17.59 -1.27 11.09
C TYR A 334 -17.87 0.13 10.54
N TYR A 335 -17.45 1.14 11.29
CA TYR A 335 -17.58 2.53 10.89
C TYR A 335 -16.25 3.24 10.97
N ILE A 336 -15.98 4.11 10.01
CA ILE A 336 -14.89 5.09 10.10
C ILE A 336 -15.49 6.48 10.18
N LYS A 337 -14.94 7.30 11.06
CA LYS A 337 -15.28 8.72 11.20
C LYS A 337 -14.06 9.56 10.87
N ILE A 338 -14.21 10.51 9.97
CA ILE A 338 -13.15 11.43 9.53
C ILE A 338 -13.43 12.79 10.15
N GLU A 339 -12.42 13.44 10.73
CA GLU A 339 -12.55 14.80 11.27
C GLU A 339 -11.21 15.53 11.22
N GLY A 340 -11.25 16.86 11.17
CA GLY A 340 -10.08 17.71 11.32
C GLY A 340 -9.72 17.89 12.80
N LYS A 341 -8.46 17.61 13.18
CA LYS A 341 -8.05 17.66 14.60
C LYS A 341 -6.97 18.69 14.92
N GLY A 342 -6.19 19.13 13.93
CA GLY A 342 -4.98 19.90 14.18
C GLY A 342 -3.89 19.08 14.88
N ASN A 343 -2.81 19.74 15.29
CA ASN A 343 -1.62 19.13 15.86
C ASN A 343 -1.00 20.00 16.97
N ILE A 344 0.25 19.69 17.34
CA ILE A 344 0.99 20.42 18.38
C ILE A 344 1.32 21.87 18.01
N TYR A 345 1.27 22.24 16.72
CA TYR A 345 1.57 23.58 16.22
C TYR A 345 0.32 24.36 15.80
N ALA A 346 -0.75 23.66 15.41
CA ALA A 346 -1.99 24.24 14.89
C ALA A 346 -3.22 23.72 15.66
N PRO A 347 -4.15 24.60 16.09
CA PRO A 347 -5.41 24.15 16.68
C PRO A 347 -6.32 23.48 15.63
N ASN A 348 -7.34 22.75 16.10
CA ASN A 348 -8.36 22.14 15.23
C ASN A 348 -9.24 23.17 14.49
N TYR A 349 -9.24 24.43 14.94
CA TYR A 349 -10.14 25.50 14.50
C TYR A 349 -10.30 25.61 12.98
N ALA A 350 -9.21 25.46 12.23
CA ALA A 350 -9.21 25.61 10.76
C ALA A 350 -8.50 24.45 10.05
N SER A 351 -8.38 23.30 10.71
CA SER A 351 -7.91 22.07 10.06
C SER A 351 -9.04 21.52 9.19
N LEU A 352 -9.27 22.15 8.04
CA LEU A 352 -10.41 21.95 7.14
C LEU A 352 -9.89 21.68 5.73
N GLY A 353 -10.62 20.92 4.94
CA GLY A 353 -10.20 20.63 3.57
C GLY A 353 -10.74 19.34 3.01
N SER A 354 -10.38 19.10 1.76
CA SER A 354 -10.72 17.88 1.03
C SER A 354 -9.85 16.71 1.48
N TYR A 355 -10.40 15.51 1.39
CA TYR A 355 -9.65 14.29 1.58
C TYR A 355 -10.06 13.20 0.58
N SER A 356 -9.23 12.17 0.52
CA SER A 356 -9.52 10.93 -0.20
C SER A 356 -9.21 9.73 0.69
N LEU A 357 -10.10 8.76 0.69
CA LEU A 357 -9.96 7.50 1.40
C LEU A 357 -9.85 6.37 0.40
N GLN A 358 -8.88 5.49 0.60
CA GLN A 358 -8.80 4.20 -0.06
C GLN A 358 -8.77 3.10 1.00
N GLY A 359 -9.88 2.38 1.12
CA GLY A 359 -9.98 1.20 1.97
C GLY A 359 -9.66 -0.05 1.17
N THR A 360 -8.83 -0.93 1.72
CA THR A 360 -8.55 -2.25 1.16
C THR A 360 -8.86 -3.33 2.18
N PHE A 361 -9.35 -4.45 1.67
CA PHE A 361 -9.67 -5.62 2.46
C PHE A 361 -8.81 -6.81 1.99
N GLY A 362 -8.02 -7.37 2.89
CA GLY A 362 -7.35 -8.64 2.68
C GLY A 362 -8.17 -9.73 3.34
N ASN A 363 -8.64 -10.72 2.56
CA ASN A 363 -9.16 -11.96 3.15
C ASN A 363 -8.13 -12.47 4.16
N GLY A 364 -8.59 -12.76 5.39
CA GLY A 364 -7.77 -13.30 6.47
C GLY A 364 -7.34 -14.75 6.22
N GLY A 365 -6.98 -15.10 4.99
CA GLY A 365 -6.42 -16.40 4.65
C GLY A 365 -5.19 -16.63 5.52
N THR A 366 -5.19 -17.75 6.23
CA THR A 366 -4.01 -18.32 6.88
C THR A 366 -2.80 -18.18 5.95
N LEU A 367 -1.69 -17.67 6.47
CA LEU A 367 -0.46 -17.52 5.69
C LEU A 367 -0.11 -18.87 5.03
N ALA A 368 0.34 -18.80 3.79
CA ALA A 368 0.60 -19.98 2.98
C ALA A 368 1.61 -20.93 3.66
N VAL A 369 1.34 -22.24 3.57
CA VAL A 369 2.30 -23.35 3.78
C VAL A 369 3.73 -22.92 3.46
N ARG A 370 4.59 -22.86 4.49
CA ARG A 370 5.96 -22.36 4.38
C ARG A 370 6.92 -23.47 3.97
N LYS A 371 6.66 -24.69 4.42
CA LYS A 371 7.54 -25.85 4.17
C LYS A 371 6.80 -27.18 4.27
N VAL A 372 7.02 -28.04 3.28
CA VAL A 372 6.77 -29.49 3.37
C VAL A 372 8.00 -30.18 2.79
N GLU A 373 8.88 -30.68 3.66
CA GLU A 373 10.16 -31.25 3.26
C GLU A 373 10.25 -32.71 3.71
N LEU A 374 10.57 -33.59 2.77
CA LEU A 374 10.83 -35.00 3.00
C LEU A 374 12.33 -35.24 2.95
N SER A 375 12.82 -36.00 3.91
CA SER A 375 14.17 -36.56 3.96
C SER A 375 14.07 -38.07 4.07
N GLY A 376 15.10 -38.77 3.60
CA GLY A 376 15.15 -40.22 3.73
C GLY A 376 16.57 -40.74 3.84
N ALA A 377 16.70 -41.87 4.53
CA ALA A 377 17.96 -42.56 4.74
C ALA A 377 17.75 -44.08 4.69
N LEU A 378 18.82 -44.80 4.36
CA LEU A 378 18.82 -46.26 4.49
C LEU A 378 19.04 -46.64 5.95
N GLN A 379 18.22 -47.55 6.46
CA GLN A 379 18.38 -48.19 7.77
C GLN A 379 18.39 -49.71 7.56
N GLY A 380 19.56 -50.25 7.19
CA GLY A 380 19.68 -51.64 6.77
C GLY A 380 18.99 -51.89 5.43
N ASP A 381 18.05 -52.84 5.40
CA ASP A 381 17.23 -53.17 4.22
C ASP A 381 15.92 -52.34 4.13
N LYS A 382 15.76 -51.36 5.02
CA LYS A 382 14.60 -50.47 5.11
C LYS A 382 14.96 -49.03 4.74
N HIS A 383 13.96 -48.31 4.27
CA HIS A 383 13.97 -46.89 3.99
C HIS A 383 13.30 -46.15 5.15
N GLN A 384 14.08 -45.36 5.89
CA GLN A 384 13.56 -44.44 6.90
C GLN A 384 13.24 -43.12 6.22
N LEU A 385 12.00 -42.66 6.35
CA LEU A 385 11.50 -41.40 5.81
C LEU A 385 11.16 -40.49 6.99
N ASN A 386 11.71 -39.28 7.03
CA ASN A 386 11.37 -38.27 8.03
C ASN A 386 10.93 -37.01 7.29
N TRP A 387 9.92 -36.31 7.80
CA TRP A 387 9.43 -35.10 7.16
C TRP A 387 9.16 -33.99 8.17
N ASP A 388 9.27 -32.78 7.67
CA ASP A 388 9.02 -31.53 8.38
C ASP A 388 7.90 -30.78 7.67
N ILE A 389 6.94 -30.30 8.45
CA ILE A 389 5.79 -29.54 7.96
C ILE A 389 5.74 -28.26 8.80
N ASP A 390 6.11 -27.15 8.16
CA ASP A 390 5.95 -25.80 8.69
C ASP A 390 4.78 -25.14 7.96
N ALA A 391 3.63 -25.18 8.62
CA ALA A 391 2.36 -24.64 8.13
C ALA A 391 1.56 -24.12 9.32
N ASP A 392 0.88 -23.00 9.12
CA ASP A 392 -0.04 -22.43 10.11
C ASP A 392 -1.41 -23.18 10.03
N GLU A 393 -1.65 -23.95 8.97
CA GLU A 393 -2.86 -24.76 8.75
C GLU A 393 -2.76 -26.17 9.37
N GLN A 394 -3.87 -26.71 9.87
CA GLN A 394 -3.89 -28.05 10.47
C GLN A 394 -3.81 -29.13 9.38
N VAL A 395 -2.90 -30.10 9.56
CA VAL A 395 -2.83 -31.29 8.71
C VAL A 395 -4.07 -32.16 8.98
N VAL A 396 -4.91 -32.35 7.97
CA VAL A 396 -6.07 -33.25 8.04
C VAL A 396 -5.80 -34.60 7.40
N LYS A 397 -4.83 -34.66 6.49
CA LYS A 397 -4.43 -35.90 5.81
C LYS A 397 -2.97 -35.82 5.35
N GLN A 398 -2.23 -36.93 5.47
CA GLN A 398 -0.91 -37.05 4.85
C GLN A 398 -0.69 -38.46 4.30
N ILE A 399 -0.21 -38.57 3.05
CA ILE A 399 0.06 -39.84 2.37
C ILE A 399 1.53 -39.85 1.94
N ILE A 400 2.24 -40.91 2.30
CA ILE A 400 3.55 -41.21 1.70
C ILE A 400 3.29 -41.94 0.38
N GLU A 401 3.87 -41.44 -0.71
CA GLU A 401 3.75 -42.04 -2.03
C GLU A 401 5.11 -42.51 -2.52
N VAL A 402 5.14 -43.59 -3.32
CA VAL A 402 6.35 -44.16 -3.92
C VAL A 402 6.21 -44.26 -5.43
N SER A 403 7.33 -44.08 -6.13
CA SER A 403 7.45 -44.28 -7.57
C SER A 403 8.73 -45.05 -7.90
N THR A 404 8.66 -45.90 -8.91
CA THR A 404 9.81 -46.65 -9.46
C THR A 404 10.22 -46.15 -10.85
N ASP A 405 9.39 -45.32 -11.48
CA ASP A 405 9.62 -44.74 -12.81
C ASP A 405 9.76 -43.21 -12.78
N GLY A 406 9.59 -42.61 -11.59
CA GLY A 406 9.63 -41.17 -11.33
C GLY A 406 8.45 -40.39 -11.88
N ARG A 407 7.42 -41.06 -12.41
CA ARG A 407 6.26 -40.44 -13.03
C ARG A 407 4.98 -40.83 -12.33
N ASN A 408 4.80 -42.12 -12.08
CA ASN A 408 3.62 -42.67 -11.44
C ASN A 408 3.92 -42.92 -9.96
N PHE A 409 3.27 -42.12 -9.11
CA PHE A 409 3.37 -42.23 -7.66
C PHE A 409 2.13 -42.95 -7.11
N SER A 410 2.33 -44.03 -6.38
CA SER A 410 1.27 -44.79 -5.71
C SER A 410 1.36 -44.64 -4.18
N PRO A 411 0.23 -44.65 -3.46
CA PRO A 411 0.24 -44.59 -2.00
C PRO A 411 0.96 -45.78 -1.38
N VAL A 412 1.84 -45.51 -0.42
CA VAL A 412 2.48 -46.52 0.46
C VAL A 412 1.68 -46.68 1.74
N THR A 413 1.37 -45.55 2.38
CA THR A 413 0.65 -45.50 3.66
C THR A 413 0.07 -44.12 3.90
N GLU A 414 -0.91 -44.04 4.79
CA GLU A 414 -1.49 -42.80 5.32
C GLU A 414 -1.14 -42.70 6.82
N PRO A 415 -0.01 -42.07 7.19
CA PRO A 415 0.34 -41.88 8.59
C PRO A 415 -0.66 -40.97 9.32
N THR A 416 -0.76 -41.10 10.64
CA THR A 416 -1.56 -40.16 11.47
C THR A 416 -1.09 -38.72 11.26
N ASN A 417 -1.96 -37.71 11.36
CA ASN A 417 -1.62 -36.31 11.04
C ASN A 417 -0.45 -35.72 11.87
N THR A 418 -0.15 -36.30 13.03
CA THR A 418 0.98 -35.91 13.90
C THR A 418 2.28 -36.67 13.60
N ALA A 419 2.26 -37.73 12.79
CA ALA A 419 3.47 -38.47 12.43
C ALA A 419 4.44 -37.59 11.63
N ARG A 420 5.74 -37.76 11.89
CA ARG A 420 6.85 -37.09 11.19
C ARG A 420 7.94 -38.07 10.74
N THR A 421 7.71 -39.37 10.93
CA THR A 421 8.64 -40.44 10.57
C THR A 421 7.89 -41.69 10.16
N PHE A 422 8.45 -42.44 9.21
CA PHE A 422 7.94 -43.73 8.76
C PHE A 422 9.10 -44.62 8.32
N LEU A 423 9.06 -45.89 8.74
CA LEU A 423 10.05 -46.89 8.37
C LEU A 423 9.42 -47.92 7.44
N TYR A 424 9.95 -48.03 6.23
CA TYR A 424 9.37 -48.79 5.15
C TYR A 424 10.36 -49.80 4.58
N ARG A 425 9.97 -51.06 4.39
CA ARG A 425 10.78 -52.00 3.59
C ARG A 425 10.28 -51.95 2.14
N PRO A 426 11.07 -51.41 1.19
CA PRO A 426 10.64 -51.33 -0.20
C PRO A 426 10.42 -52.71 -0.81
N TYR A 427 9.38 -52.86 -1.63
CA TYR A 427 9.15 -54.06 -2.44
C TYR A 427 10.09 -54.16 -3.65
N VAL A 428 10.82 -53.09 -3.96
CA VAL A 428 11.80 -53.05 -5.05
C VAL A 428 13.23 -53.16 -4.54
N THR A 429 14.04 -53.87 -5.32
CA THR A 429 15.50 -53.95 -5.16
C THR A 429 16.23 -52.85 -5.93
N THR A 430 15.50 -52.06 -6.73
CA THR A 430 16.00 -50.93 -7.51
C THR A 430 15.81 -49.61 -6.75
N THR A 431 16.12 -48.50 -7.43
CA THR A 431 15.88 -47.15 -6.90
C THR A 431 14.38 -46.91 -6.69
N ALA A 432 13.99 -46.47 -5.49
CA ALA A 432 12.64 -46.01 -5.17
C ALA A 432 12.66 -44.50 -4.90
N GLN A 433 11.65 -43.81 -5.38
CA GLN A 433 11.46 -42.37 -5.18
C GLN A 433 10.23 -42.12 -4.33
N TYR A 434 10.35 -41.29 -3.31
CA TYR A 434 9.30 -41.00 -2.35
C TYR A 434 8.93 -39.53 -2.36
N ARG A 435 7.66 -39.24 -2.14
CA ARG A 435 7.18 -37.90 -1.81
C ARG A 435 6.08 -37.99 -0.76
N LEU A 436 5.88 -36.91 -0.04
CA LEU A 436 4.76 -36.73 0.88
C LEU A 436 3.68 -35.88 0.19
N ASN A 437 2.43 -36.30 0.32
CA ASN A 437 1.25 -35.59 -0.14
C ASN A 437 0.41 -35.18 1.09
N VAL A 438 0.31 -33.89 1.38
CA VAL A 438 -0.35 -33.35 2.57
C VAL A 438 -1.60 -32.58 2.15
N THR A 439 -2.73 -32.81 2.84
CA THR A 439 -3.95 -32.01 2.74
C THR A 439 -4.20 -31.29 4.05
N PHE A 440 -4.53 -30.01 3.95
CA PHE A 440 -4.81 -29.13 5.08
C PHE A 440 -6.32 -28.92 5.27
N ASP A 441 -6.72 -28.44 6.44
CA ASP A 441 -8.12 -28.14 6.81
C ASP A 441 -8.81 -27.12 5.90
N ASN A 442 -8.04 -26.25 5.23
CA ASN A 442 -8.51 -25.34 4.19
C ASN A 442 -8.71 -25.98 2.80
N GLY A 443 -8.52 -27.30 2.67
CA GLY A 443 -8.67 -28.07 1.43
C GLY A 443 -7.47 -28.00 0.48
N ARG A 444 -6.41 -27.26 0.82
CA ARG A 444 -5.19 -27.16 0.02
C ARG A 444 -4.39 -28.47 0.09
N GLN A 445 -3.85 -28.88 -1.06
CA GLN A 445 -2.96 -30.03 -1.18
C GLN A 445 -1.55 -29.59 -1.58
N VAL A 446 -0.53 -30.11 -0.91
CA VAL A 446 0.88 -29.78 -1.16
C VAL A 446 1.72 -31.06 -1.20
N TYR A 447 2.67 -31.11 -2.12
CA TYR A 447 3.66 -32.19 -2.23
C TYR A 447 5.02 -31.73 -1.69
N SER A 448 5.74 -32.63 -1.04
CA SER A 448 7.14 -32.40 -0.69
C SER A 448 8.07 -32.45 -1.90
N ASN A 449 9.35 -32.16 -1.68
CA ASN A 449 10.43 -32.64 -2.55
C ASN A 449 10.41 -34.17 -2.68
N ILE A 450 11.00 -34.67 -3.77
CA ILE A 450 11.16 -36.11 -4.00
C ILE A 450 12.49 -36.57 -3.39
N VAL A 451 12.44 -37.61 -2.57
CA VAL A 451 13.62 -38.29 -2.03
C VAL A 451 13.85 -39.58 -2.80
N THR A 452 15.06 -39.75 -3.32
CA THR A 452 15.46 -40.96 -4.05
C THR A 452 16.32 -41.83 -3.15
N LEU A 453 15.86 -43.04 -2.83
CA LEU A 453 16.61 -44.03 -2.07
C LEU A 453 16.85 -45.25 -2.93
N ARG A 454 18.12 -45.68 -2.99
CA ARG A 454 18.50 -46.93 -3.65
C ARG A 454 18.91 -47.90 -2.56
N ASN A 455 18.26 -49.04 -2.49
CA ASN A 455 18.70 -50.12 -1.62
C ASN A 455 20.04 -50.65 -2.17
N THR A 456 21.15 -50.48 -1.43
CA THR A 456 22.49 -50.99 -1.82
C THR A 456 22.84 -52.31 -1.12
N GLY A 457 21.87 -52.98 -0.51
CA GLY A 457 22.05 -54.32 0.07
C GLY A 457 21.70 -55.42 -0.92
N THR A 458 22.59 -55.74 -1.86
CA THR A 458 22.45 -56.90 -2.75
C THR A 458 22.79 -58.19 -2.02
N VAL A 459 21.83 -59.12 -1.99
CA VAL A 459 22.19 -60.53 -2.09
C VAL A 459 21.21 -61.19 -3.07
N ASP A 460 21.49 -61.16 -4.38
CA ASP A 460 20.61 -61.77 -5.40
C ASP A 460 20.70 -63.31 -5.48
N ARG A 461 21.45 -63.93 -4.57
CA ARG A 461 21.60 -65.39 -4.46
C ARG A 461 21.74 -65.81 -2.99
N PRO A 462 21.38 -67.05 -2.63
CA PRO A 462 21.74 -67.57 -1.32
C PRO A 462 23.26 -67.59 -1.12
N LYS A 463 23.71 -67.34 0.11
CA LYS A 463 25.12 -67.39 0.50
C LYS A 463 25.29 -68.14 1.82
N LEU A 464 26.38 -68.90 1.91
CA LEU A 464 26.82 -69.46 3.18
C LEU A 464 27.16 -68.35 4.18
N VAL A 465 26.73 -68.51 5.42
CA VAL A 465 27.14 -67.64 6.53
C VAL A 465 28.59 -67.95 6.95
N SER A 466 29.00 -69.21 6.85
CA SER A 466 30.40 -69.65 7.03
C SER A 466 30.71 -70.80 6.07
N ASN A 467 31.93 -70.82 5.54
CA ASN A 467 32.46 -71.92 4.72
C ASN A 467 33.25 -72.96 5.55
N LEU A 468 33.51 -72.70 6.83
CA LEU A 468 34.16 -73.65 7.75
C LEU A 468 33.15 -74.10 8.81
N LEU A 469 32.98 -75.42 8.95
CA LEU A 469 31.98 -76.00 9.84
C LEU A 469 32.64 -76.91 10.88
N ASN A 470 32.26 -76.70 12.14
CA ASN A 470 32.65 -77.52 13.29
C ASN A 470 31.51 -78.43 13.78
N THR A 471 30.33 -78.30 13.18
CA THR A 471 29.14 -79.12 13.44
C THR A 471 28.55 -79.60 12.11
N ASN A 472 27.52 -80.44 12.16
CA ASN A 472 26.83 -80.90 10.96
C ASN A 472 25.69 -79.95 10.52
N LEU A 473 25.74 -78.69 10.95
CA LEU A 473 24.77 -77.65 10.62
C LEU A 473 25.38 -76.65 9.64
N VAL A 474 24.74 -76.46 8.50
CA VAL A 474 25.10 -75.47 7.49
C VAL A 474 24.12 -74.31 7.57
N THR A 475 24.60 -73.10 7.80
CA THR A 475 23.75 -71.91 7.84
C THR A 475 23.88 -71.09 6.55
N VAL A 476 22.75 -70.81 5.91
CA VAL A 476 22.64 -70.10 4.63
C VAL A 476 21.68 -68.93 4.77
N THR A 477 22.06 -67.74 4.33
CA THR A 477 21.12 -66.62 4.13
C THR A 477 20.65 -66.62 2.68
N SER A 478 19.34 -66.62 2.46
CA SER A 478 18.71 -66.65 1.14
C SER A 478 17.83 -65.43 0.92
N PRO A 479 17.80 -64.82 -0.28
CA PRO A 479 16.93 -63.68 -0.57
C PRO A 479 15.49 -64.09 -0.95
N GLY A 480 15.22 -65.39 -1.04
CA GLY A 480 13.93 -65.91 -1.52
C GLY A 480 13.86 -67.43 -1.44
N ALA A 481 12.90 -68.00 -2.17
CA ALA A 481 12.80 -69.45 -2.31
C ALA A 481 13.83 -69.97 -3.33
N PHE A 482 14.77 -70.81 -2.86
CA PHE A 482 15.77 -71.47 -3.71
C PHE A 482 15.83 -72.95 -3.34
N ASN A 483 15.97 -73.81 -4.34
CA ASN A 483 16.36 -75.19 -4.07
C ASN A 483 17.83 -75.21 -3.66
N TYR A 484 18.18 -76.04 -2.69
CA TYR A 484 19.58 -76.33 -2.38
C TYR A 484 19.87 -77.82 -2.53
N ASN A 485 21.12 -78.13 -2.87
CA ASN A 485 21.66 -79.48 -2.90
C ASN A 485 23.11 -79.45 -2.41
N VAL A 486 23.41 -80.18 -1.34
CA VAL A 486 24.75 -80.37 -0.81
C VAL A 486 25.30 -81.68 -1.35
N VAL A 487 26.48 -81.65 -1.94
CA VAL A 487 27.19 -82.81 -2.47
C VAL A 487 28.54 -82.97 -1.81
N ASP A 488 28.95 -84.23 -1.58
CA ASP A 488 30.30 -84.57 -1.15
C ASP A 488 31.31 -84.56 -2.31
N PHE A 489 32.60 -84.74 -2.02
CA PHE A 489 33.66 -84.61 -3.03
C PHE A 489 33.65 -85.71 -4.10
N SER A 490 32.94 -86.84 -3.88
CA SER A 490 32.72 -87.85 -4.92
C SER A 490 31.48 -87.54 -5.78
N GLY A 491 30.81 -86.40 -5.52
CA GLY A 491 29.67 -85.91 -6.28
C GLY A 491 28.32 -86.45 -5.80
N ARG A 492 28.28 -87.17 -4.68
CA ARG A 492 27.04 -87.75 -4.15
C ARG A 492 26.27 -86.70 -3.34
N SER A 493 24.96 -86.59 -3.60
CA SER A 493 24.05 -85.71 -2.84
C SER A 493 23.86 -86.25 -1.42
N VAL A 494 24.14 -85.40 -0.43
CA VAL A 494 24.05 -85.72 1.00
C VAL A 494 22.90 -84.99 1.70
N SER A 495 22.41 -83.88 1.14
CA SER A 495 21.20 -83.18 1.62
C SER A 495 20.63 -82.31 0.51
N LYS A 496 19.30 -82.22 0.40
CA LYS A 496 18.62 -81.32 -0.54
C LYS A 496 17.30 -80.85 0.03
N GLY A 497 16.86 -79.67 -0.38
CA GLY A 497 15.61 -79.08 0.10
C GLY A 497 15.36 -77.71 -0.50
N GLN A 498 14.46 -76.95 0.12
CA GLN A 498 14.18 -75.57 -0.25
C GLN A 498 14.57 -74.63 0.88
N LEU A 499 15.23 -73.54 0.51
CA LEU A 499 15.45 -72.37 1.34
C LEU A 499 14.23 -71.46 1.26
N VAL A 500 13.97 -70.74 2.33
CA VAL A 500 13.03 -69.61 2.35
C VAL A 500 13.81 -68.29 2.46
N ASN A 501 13.12 -67.17 2.21
CA ASN A 501 13.73 -65.85 2.41
C ASN A 501 14.22 -65.69 3.86
N GLY A 502 15.44 -65.21 4.05
CA GLY A 502 16.11 -65.07 5.33
C GLY A 502 17.09 -66.20 5.64
N LEU A 503 17.31 -66.45 6.93
CA LEU A 503 18.35 -67.36 7.43
C LEU A 503 17.80 -68.78 7.57
N ASN A 504 18.52 -69.75 6.98
CA ASN A 504 18.13 -71.15 6.90
C ASN A 504 19.21 -72.02 7.54
N ASN A 505 18.79 -72.97 8.37
CA ASN A 505 19.69 -73.92 9.03
C ASN A 505 19.45 -75.32 8.46
N ILE A 506 20.44 -75.84 7.73
CA ILE A 506 20.39 -77.13 7.07
C ILE A 506 21.17 -78.13 7.91
N SER A 507 20.48 -79.08 8.51
CA SER A 507 21.13 -80.19 9.23
C SER A 507 21.47 -81.32 8.27
N ILE A 508 22.72 -81.78 8.28
CA ILE A 508 23.17 -82.93 7.48
C ILE A 508 23.41 -84.09 8.46
N PRO A 509 22.56 -85.15 8.46
CA PRO A 509 22.60 -86.16 9.51
C PRO A 509 23.96 -86.86 9.69
N VAL A 510 24.70 -87.08 8.61
CA VAL A 510 26.04 -87.68 8.65
C VAL A 510 26.97 -86.90 7.73
N MET A 511 27.99 -86.26 8.31
CA MET A 511 28.96 -85.44 7.59
C MET A 511 30.37 -85.72 8.13
N SER A 512 31.20 -86.41 7.35
CA SER A 512 32.61 -86.65 7.69
C SER A 512 33.45 -85.39 7.43
N ALA A 513 34.59 -85.27 8.12
CA ALA A 513 35.58 -84.24 7.85
C ALA A 513 36.01 -84.29 6.38
N GLY A 514 36.06 -83.14 5.73
CA GLY A 514 36.28 -83.04 4.29
C GLY A 514 35.52 -81.90 3.63
N MET A 515 35.69 -81.82 2.31
CA MET A 515 35.16 -80.75 1.48
C MET A 515 33.83 -81.14 0.84
N TYR A 516 32.90 -80.20 0.83
CA TYR A 516 31.59 -80.33 0.20
C TYR A 516 31.28 -79.10 -0.63
N ILE A 517 30.32 -79.24 -1.53
CA ILE A 517 29.78 -78.15 -2.34
C ILE A 517 28.29 -78.04 -2.05
N ILE A 518 27.82 -76.84 -1.77
CA ILE A 518 26.38 -76.54 -1.75
C ILE A 518 26.02 -75.79 -3.02
N GLN A 519 25.01 -76.29 -3.71
CA GLN A 519 24.47 -75.70 -4.91
C GLN A 519 23.11 -75.09 -4.58
N PHE A 520 22.86 -73.88 -5.07
CA PHE A 520 21.60 -73.17 -4.95
C PHE A 520 21.01 -72.96 -6.33
N SER A 521 19.72 -73.19 -6.53
CA SER A 521 19.08 -72.95 -7.82
C SER A 521 17.66 -72.41 -7.69
N ASN A 522 17.27 -71.62 -8.68
CA ASN A 522 15.89 -71.23 -8.94
C ASN A 522 15.66 -71.19 -10.46
N THR A 523 14.52 -70.66 -10.89
CA THR A 523 14.18 -70.51 -12.32
C THR A 523 15.12 -69.58 -13.09
N SER A 524 15.90 -68.75 -12.40
CA SER A 524 16.75 -67.71 -12.99
C SER A 524 18.23 -68.10 -13.06
N GLY A 525 18.66 -69.17 -12.38
CA GLY A 525 20.04 -69.61 -12.42
C GLY A 525 20.41 -70.62 -11.34
N GLN A 526 21.68 -71.06 -11.37
CA GLN A 526 22.29 -71.92 -10.38
C GLN A 526 23.62 -71.32 -9.92
N TRP A 527 23.88 -71.39 -8.62
CA TRP A 527 25.08 -70.89 -7.96
C TRP A 527 25.65 -71.98 -7.06
N THR A 528 26.94 -71.90 -6.76
CA THR A 528 27.60 -72.86 -5.89
C THR A 528 28.52 -72.15 -4.91
N ASP A 529 28.50 -72.60 -3.67
CA ASP A 529 29.48 -72.23 -2.67
C ASP A 529 30.16 -73.51 -2.14
N LYS A 530 31.39 -73.36 -1.65
CA LYS A 530 32.20 -74.45 -1.09
C LYS A 530 32.23 -74.37 0.42
N LEU A 531 32.14 -75.52 1.07
CA LEU A 531 32.23 -75.63 2.53
C LEU A 531 33.18 -76.76 2.93
N LEU A 532 33.84 -76.59 4.07
CA LEU A 532 34.82 -77.50 4.64
C LEU A 532 34.36 -77.90 6.04
N ARG A 533 34.17 -79.20 6.26
CA ARG A 533 33.96 -79.78 7.58
C ARG A 533 35.32 -80.14 8.16
N GLN A 534 35.68 -79.52 9.28
CA GLN A 534 36.85 -79.94 10.06
C GLN A 534 36.54 -81.15 10.92
#